data_AF-A0A2T0BPA6-F1
#
_entry.id   AF-A0A2T0BPA6-F1
#
_cell.length_a   1.000
_cell.length_b   1.000
_cell.length_c   1.000
_cell.angle_alpha   90.00
_cell.angle_beta   90.00
_cell.angle_gamma   90.00
#
_symmetry.space_group_name_H-M   'P 1'
#
loop_
_entity.id
_entity.type
_entity.pdbx_description
1 polymer ?
#
loop_
_entity_poly.entity_id
_entity_poly.type
_entity_poly.pdbx_seq_one_letter_code
_entity_poly.pdbx_strand_id
1 'polypeptide(L)'
;MKNHCIHSRRSPVDLKYCKYLGEGHSGQVYLMPDGRVLKIFNSSDSCRSEFYILKSVEGSKYFPEAYEMGRYYIIREYVGGMNVENYLKKYGISREFVVRVADLLDYMKKTGFKKLEIRFPHLFVQEDGSLKVIDPRKSYEENIPYPKSFLRRLRRMGLLEKFMGILNEERPDTSWIKYIEARK
;
A
#
# COMPACT_ATOMS: atom_id res chain seq x y z
N MET A 1 -4.37 18.11 -41.86
CA MET A 1 -5.46 18.22 -40.87
C MET A 1 -5.02 17.52 -39.60
N LYS A 2 -4.96 18.26 -38.48
CA LYS A 2 -4.51 17.74 -37.18
C LYS A 2 -5.59 16.86 -36.57
N ASN A 3 -5.50 15.55 -36.75
CA ASN A 3 -6.37 14.60 -36.06
C ASN A 3 -6.08 14.65 -34.57
N HIS A 4 -6.93 15.36 -33.83
CA HIS A 4 -6.94 15.34 -32.38
C HIS A 4 -7.27 13.92 -31.93
N CYS A 5 -6.30 13.22 -31.34
CA CYS A 5 -6.51 11.94 -30.68
C CYS A 5 -7.49 12.11 -29.51
N ILE A 6 -8.74 11.69 -29.71
CA ILE A 6 -9.74 11.57 -28.66
C ILE A 6 -9.39 10.32 -27.84
N HIS A 7 -8.53 10.46 -26.83
CA HIS A 7 -8.27 9.41 -25.84
C HIS A 7 -9.48 9.24 -24.92
N SER A 8 -10.47 8.51 -25.42
CA SER A 8 -11.63 7.99 -24.69
C SER A 8 -11.19 6.94 -23.66
N ARG A 9 -12.02 6.71 -22.63
CA ARG A 9 -11.81 5.78 -21.49
C ARG A 9 -11.71 4.29 -21.89
N ARG A 10 -10.93 3.94 -22.92
CA ARG A 10 -10.74 2.54 -23.33
C ARG A 10 -9.64 1.91 -22.48
N SER A 11 -10.01 0.83 -21.80
CA SER A 11 -9.08 -0.10 -21.16
C SER A 11 -8.10 -0.65 -22.22
N PRO A 12 -6.81 -0.87 -21.88
CA PRO A 12 -5.83 -1.42 -22.81
C PRO A 12 -6.12 -2.88 -23.18
N VAL A 13 -6.96 -3.56 -22.38
CA VAL A 13 -7.35 -4.95 -22.53
C VAL A 13 -8.88 -5.08 -22.42
N ASP A 14 -9.48 -6.01 -23.16
CA ASP A 14 -10.89 -6.34 -23.01
C ASP A 14 -11.13 -7.01 -21.66
N LEU A 15 -11.94 -6.36 -20.80
CA LEU A 15 -12.16 -6.77 -19.41
C LEU A 15 -12.83 -8.13 -19.27
N LYS A 16 -13.48 -8.66 -20.33
CA LYS A 16 -14.07 -10.00 -20.29
C LYS A 16 -13.03 -11.12 -20.10
N TYR A 17 -11.77 -10.85 -20.43
CA TYR A 17 -10.67 -11.79 -20.21
C TYR A 17 -9.98 -11.58 -18.86
N CYS A 18 -10.35 -10.55 -18.11
CA CYS A 18 -9.74 -10.21 -16.84
C CYS A 18 -10.58 -10.72 -15.66
N LYS A 19 -9.93 -11.18 -14.60
CA LYS A 19 -10.61 -11.52 -13.34
C LYS A 19 -10.75 -10.28 -12.47
N TYR A 20 -11.97 -9.93 -12.09
CA TYR A 20 -12.21 -8.85 -11.14
C TYR A 20 -11.61 -9.18 -9.77
N LEU A 21 -10.81 -8.26 -9.22
CA LEU A 21 -10.17 -8.40 -7.90
C LEU A 21 -10.85 -7.55 -6.82
N GLY A 22 -11.48 -6.45 -7.21
CA GLY A 22 -12.21 -5.59 -6.28
C GLY A 22 -12.33 -4.15 -6.76
N GLU A 23 -13.06 -3.37 -5.98
CA GLU A 23 -13.26 -1.94 -6.19
C GLU A 23 -13.02 -1.21 -4.88
N GLY A 24 -12.43 -0.03 -4.99
CA GLY A 24 -12.32 0.90 -3.88
C GLY A 24 -12.64 2.31 -4.35
N HIS A 25 -12.48 3.27 -3.44
CA HIS A 25 -12.77 4.67 -3.71
C HIS A 25 -12.10 5.24 -4.99
N SER A 26 -10.89 4.76 -5.34
CA SER A 26 -10.16 5.26 -6.51
C SER A 26 -10.53 4.58 -7.82
N GLY A 27 -11.30 3.49 -7.79
CA GLY A 27 -11.74 2.75 -8.98
C GLY A 27 -11.59 1.23 -8.81
N GLN A 28 -11.52 0.54 -9.93
CA GLN A 28 -11.66 -0.92 -10.05
C GLN A 28 -10.32 -1.59 -10.37
N VAL A 29 -10.15 -2.83 -9.90
CA VAL A 29 -8.91 -3.60 -10.02
C VAL A 29 -9.22 -4.95 -10.64
N TYR A 30 -8.43 -5.32 -11.64
CA TYR A 30 -8.57 -6.55 -12.40
C TYR A 30 -7.21 -7.25 -12.53
N LEU A 31 -7.22 -8.59 -12.50
CA LEU A 31 -6.09 -9.43 -12.88
C LEU A 31 -6.20 -9.75 -14.37
N MET A 32 -5.17 -9.42 -15.13
CA MET A 32 -5.08 -9.69 -16.56
C MET A 32 -4.61 -11.13 -16.83
N PRO A 33 -4.86 -11.69 -18.03
CA PRO A 33 -4.45 -13.05 -18.39
C PRO A 33 -2.96 -13.34 -18.24
N ASP A 34 -2.11 -12.32 -18.36
CA ASP A 34 -0.66 -12.42 -18.23
C ASP A 34 -0.16 -12.32 -16.77
N GLY A 35 -1.07 -12.31 -15.79
CA GLY A 35 -0.75 -12.26 -14.37
C GLY A 35 -0.49 -10.85 -13.82
N ARG A 36 -0.55 -9.80 -14.64
CA ARG A 36 -0.40 -8.40 -14.19
C ARG A 36 -1.74 -7.80 -13.74
N VAL A 37 -1.68 -6.74 -12.97
CA VAL A 37 -2.88 -6.03 -12.47
C VAL A 37 -3.17 -4.80 -13.31
N LEU A 38 -4.41 -4.71 -13.80
CA LEU A 38 -4.99 -3.49 -14.35
C LEU A 38 -5.81 -2.79 -13.27
N LYS A 39 -5.39 -1.59 -12.86
CA LYS A 39 -6.19 -0.70 -12.00
C LYS A 39 -6.75 0.42 -12.85
N ILE A 40 -8.08 0.50 -12.96
CA ILE A 40 -8.82 1.55 -13.65
C ILE A 40 -9.26 2.58 -12.61
N PHE A 41 -8.99 3.85 -12.88
CA PHE A 41 -9.21 4.95 -11.95
C PHE A 41 -10.42 5.80 -12.35
N ASN A 42 -11.15 6.30 -11.34
CA ASN A 42 -12.23 7.26 -11.53
C ASN A 42 -11.70 8.68 -11.85
N SER A 43 -10.42 8.96 -11.58
CA SER A 43 -9.76 10.26 -11.77
C SER A 43 -8.38 10.08 -12.39
N SER A 44 -8.07 10.88 -13.42
CA SER A 44 -6.75 10.89 -14.05
C SER A 44 -5.67 11.42 -13.13
N ASP A 45 -5.99 12.35 -12.23
CA ASP A 45 -5.03 12.91 -11.28
C ASP A 45 -4.66 11.87 -10.22
N SER A 46 -5.64 11.08 -9.76
CA SER A 46 -5.37 9.96 -8.85
C SER A 46 -4.52 8.89 -9.52
N CYS A 47 -4.81 8.57 -10.79
CA CYS A 47 -4.02 7.65 -11.60
C CYS A 47 -2.57 8.13 -11.72
N ARG A 48 -2.39 9.38 -12.14
CA ARG A 48 -1.08 10.01 -12.33
C ARG A 48 -0.28 10.06 -11.03
N SER A 49 -0.90 10.51 -9.95
CA SER A 49 -0.28 10.60 -8.62
C SER A 49 0.21 9.23 -8.13
N GLU A 50 -0.64 8.20 -8.19
CA GLU A 50 -0.27 6.86 -7.74
C GLU A 50 0.85 6.25 -8.59
N PHE A 51 0.80 6.42 -9.91
CA PHE A 51 1.87 5.93 -10.80
C PHE A 51 3.22 6.54 -10.44
N TYR A 52 3.29 7.86 -10.24
CA TYR A 52 4.55 8.52 -9.90
C TYR A 52 5.06 8.15 -8.51
N ILE A 53 4.18 7.89 -7.55
CA ILE A 53 4.58 7.36 -6.24
C ILE A 53 5.20 5.98 -6.39
N LEU A 54 4.59 5.07 -7.16
CA LEU A 54 5.15 3.74 -7.40
C LEU A 54 6.49 3.81 -8.15
N LYS A 55 6.60 4.72 -9.13
CA LYS A 55 7.86 4.96 -9.86
C LYS A 55 8.96 5.55 -8.98
N SER A 56 8.65 6.40 -8.01
CA SER A 56 9.67 6.95 -7.10
C SER A 56 10.22 5.93 -6.11
N VAL A 57 9.57 4.78 -5.96
CA VAL A 57 10.00 3.66 -5.11
C VAL A 57 10.22 2.38 -5.93
N GLU A 58 10.46 2.51 -7.23
CA GLU A 58 10.72 1.37 -8.12
C GLU A 58 11.92 0.54 -7.64
N GLY A 59 11.80 -0.79 -7.72
CA GLY A 59 12.77 -1.74 -7.14
C GLY A 59 12.63 -1.96 -5.63
N SER A 60 11.69 -1.30 -4.96
CA SER A 60 11.40 -1.56 -3.55
C SER A 60 10.69 -2.90 -3.36
N LYS A 61 11.15 -3.70 -2.40
CA LYS A 61 10.41 -4.89 -1.95
C LYS A 61 9.05 -4.59 -1.33
N TYR A 62 8.80 -3.34 -0.93
CA TYR A 62 7.62 -2.94 -0.17
C TYR A 62 6.43 -2.48 -1.03
N PHE A 63 6.64 -2.23 -2.31
CA PHE A 63 5.62 -1.68 -3.20
C PHE A 63 5.56 -2.50 -4.51
N PRO A 64 4.41 -2.53 -5.20
CA PRO A 64 4.32 -3.16 -6.50
C PRO A 64 5.06 -2.34 -7.56
N GLU A 65 5.72 -3.02 -8.50
CA GLU A 65 6.25 -2.36 -9.69
C GLU A 65 5.13 -1.82 -10.58
N ALA A 66 5.26 -0.58 -11.06
CA ALA A 66 4.33 0.02 -12.02
C ALA A 66 4.92 -0.07 -13.43
N TYR A 67 4.28 -0.80 -14.34
CA TYR A 67 4.80 -1.05 -15.67
C TYR A 67 4.37 0.02 -16.67
N GLU A 68 3.09 0.38 -16.67
CA GLU A 68 2.50 1.28 -17.67
C GLU A 68 1.44 2.19 -17.05
N MET A 69 1.29 3.40 -17.60
CA MET A 69 0.23 4.34 -17.25
C MET A 69 -0.50 4.83 -18.49
N GLY A 70 -1.81 4.63 -18.52
CA GLY A 70 -2.72 5.37 -19.40
C GLY A 70 -3.39 6.53 -18.68
N ARG A 71 -4.29 7.24 -19.36
CA ARG A 71 -4.97 8.42 -18.79
C ARG A 71 -5.78 8.12 -17.51
N TYR A 72 -6.34 6.92 -17.42
CA TYR A 72 -7.19 6.47 -16.31
C TYR A 72 -6.85 5.05 -15.85
N TYR A 73 -5.66 4.53 -16.18
CA TYR A 73 -5.28 3.20 -15.70
C TYR A 73 -3.79 3.08 -15.44
N ILE A 74 -3.44 2.13 -14.57
CA ILE A 74 -2.07 1.65 -14.36
C ILE A 74 -2.06 0.14 -14.59
N ILE A 75 -1.05 -0.35 -15.30
CA ILE A 75 -0.67 -1.76 -15.29
C ILE A 75 0.49 -1.91 -14.29
N ARG A 76 0.35 -2.81 -13.32
CA ARG A 76 1.34 -3.02 -12.24
C ARG A 76 1.49 -4.49 -11.85
N GLU A 77 2.49 -4.78 -11.03
CA GLU A 77 2.71 -6.08 -10.40
C GLU A 77 1.46 -6.54 -9.63
N TYR A 78 1.14 -7.83 -9.75
CA TYR A 78 0.16 -8.47 -8.86
C TYR A 78 0.79 -8.72 -7.50
N VAL A 79 0.12 -8.24 -6.46
CA VAL A 79 0.52 -8.51 -5.07
C VAL A 79 -0.38 -9.60 -4.54
N GLY A 80 0.21 -10.77 -4.36
CA GLY A 80 -0.43 -11.91 -3.71
C GLY A 80 -0.32 -11.84 -2.19
N GLY A 81 -0.26 -13.01 -1.57
CA GLY A 81 -0.18 -13.15 -0.12
C GLY A 81 -1.51 -12.91 0.59
N MET A 82 -1.43 -12.84 1.91
CA MET A 82 -2.58 -12.71 2.80
C MET A 82 -2.75 -11.25 3.23
N ASN A 83 -3.97 -10.72 3.20
CA ASN A 83 -4.24 -9.41 3.79
C ASN A 83 -3.85 -9.41 5.28
N VAL A 84 -3.20 -8.34 5.74
CA VAL A 84 -2.64 -8.27 7.11
C VAL A 84 -3.69 -8.52 8.20
N GLU A 85 -4.95 -8.14 8.00
CA GLU A 85 -5.98 -8.41 8.98
C GLU A 85 -6.24 -9.90 9.16
N ASN A 86 -6.34 -10.63 8.04
CA ASN A 86 -6.54 -12.08 8.04
C ASN A 86 -5.30 -12.79 8.58
N TYR A 87 -4.11 -12.31 8.22
CA TYR A 87 -2.85 -12.82 8.75
C TYR A 87 -2.81 -12.72 10.28
N LEU A 88 -3.10 -11.54 10.82
CA LEU A 88 -3.08 -11.31 12.27
C LEU A 88 -4.18 -12.07 13.01
N LYS A 89 -5.35 -12.29 12.40
CA LYS A 89 -6.41 -13.15 12.97
C LYS A 89 -5.98 -14.62 13.01
N LYS A 90 -5.26 -15.08 11.99
CA LYS A 90 -4.85 -16.49 11.86
C LYS A 90 -3.62 -16.84 12.70
N TYR A 91 -2.62 -15.97 12.70
CA TYR A 91 -1.30 -16.26 13.26
C TYR A 91 -0.94 -15.38 14.47
N GLY A 92 -1.72 -14.34 14.75
CA GLY A 92 -1.42 -13.35 15.79
C GLY A 92 -0.23 -12.45 15.44
N ILE A 93 0.22 -11.67 16.42
CA ILE A 93 1.44 -10.87 16.32
C ILE A 93 2.65 -11.70 16.74
N SER A 94 3.64 -11.77 15.85
CA SER A 94 5.00 -12.26 16.11
C SER A 94 5.99 -11.10 16.22
N ARG A 95 7.16 -11.34 16.82
CA ARG A 95 8.25 -10.36 16.87
C ARG A 95 8.71 -9.93 15.48
N GLU A 96 8.90 -10.90 14.60
CA GLU A 96 9.32 -10.67 13.22
C GLU A 96 8.34 -9.80 12.43
N PHE A 97 7.03 -9.97 12.63
CA PHE A 97 6.03 -9.10 12.01
C PHE A 97 6.20 -7.63 12.45
N VAL A 98 6.39 -7.38 13.75
CA VAL A 98 6.58 -6.03 14.28
C VAL A 98 7.84 -5.39 13.71
N VAL A 99 8.94 -6.13 13.66
CA VAL A 99 10.21 -5.68 13.07
C VAL A 99 10.03 -5.32 11.59
N ARG A 100 9.36 -6.17 10.80
CA ARG A 100 9.09 -5.89 9.37
C ARG A 100 8.21 -4.66 9.17
N VAL A 101 7.24 -4.41 10.04
CA VAL A 101 6.43 -3.17 10.01
C VAL A 101 7.29 -1.95 10.31
N ALA A 102 8.20 -2.03 11.30
CA ALA A 102 9.13 -0.95 11.60
C ALA A 102 10.05 -0.65 10.40
N ASP A 103 10.66 -1.69 9.81
CA ASP A 103 11.56 -1.55 8.67
C ASP A 103 10.84 -0.93 7.44
N LEU A 104 9.56 -1.27 7.22
CA LEU A 104 8.72 -0.64 6.19
C LEU A 104 8.51 0.86 6.46
N LEU A 105 8.21 1.25 7.69
CA LEU A 105 7.99 2.65 8.06
C LEU A 105 9.27 3.48 7.95
N ASP A 106 10.41 2.91 8.35
CA ASP A 106 11.71 3.55 8.19
C ASP A 106 12.08 3.71 6.72
N TYR A 107 11.78 2.71 5.89
CA TYR A 107 11.94 2.83 4.43
C TYR A 107 11.08 3.96 3.85
N MET A 108 9.81 4.04 4.23
CA MET A 108 8.91 5.12 3.79
C MET A 108 9.47 6.49 4.17
N LYS A 109 9.96 6.64 5.42
CA LYS A 109 10.56 7.88 5.90
C LYS A 109 11.82 8.24 5.11
N LYS A 110 12.72 7.26 4.89
CA LYS A 110 13.97 7.44 4.13
C LYS A 110 13.73 7.84 2.68
N THR A 111 12.63 7.36 2.08
CA THR A 111 12.21 7.70 0.70
C THR A 111 11.38 8.98 0.61
N GLY A 112 11.33 9.76 1.70
CA GLY A 112 10.75 11.10 1.71
C GLY A 112 9.22 11.12 1.85
N PHE A 113 8.58 10.00 2.18
CA PHE A 113 7.13 9.98 2.44
C PHE A 113 6.84 10.89 3.64
N LYS A 114 5.95 11.87 3.44
CA LYS A 114 5.47 12.75 4.52
C LYS A 114 4.35 12.10 5.33
N LYS A 115 3.64 11.16 4.71
CA LYS A 115 2.57 10.37 5.31
C LYS A 115 3.04 8.94 5.50
N LEU A 116 3.43 8.61 6.73
CA LEU A 116 3.77 7.26 7.19
C LEU A 116 2.51 6.50 7.61
N GLU A 117 1.46 6.56 6.80
CA GLU A 117 0.16 5.93 7.09
C GLU A 117 0.00 4.66 6.27
N ILE A 118 -0.28 3.54 6.96
CA ILE A 118 -0.53 2.24 6.33
C ILE A 118 -1.91 1.77 6.76
N ARG A 119 -2.77 1.44 5.80
CA ARG A 119 -4.11 0.90 6.08
C ARG A 119 -4.11 -0.60 5.85
N PHE A 120 -4.77 -1.34 6.74
CA PHE A 120 -4.86 -2.79 6.68
C PHE A 120 -5.39 -3.33 5.33
N PRO A 121 -6.42 -2.73 4.69
CA PRO A 121 -6.87 -3.20 3.37
C PRO A 121 -5.81 -3.16 2.27
N HIS A 122 -4.75 -2.38 2.46
CA HIS A 122 -3.69 -2.17 1.46
C HIS A 122 -2.36 -2.81 1.85
N LEU A 123 -2.29 -3.52 2.97
CA LEU A 123 -1.08 -4.19 3.44
C LEU A 123 -1.25 -5.70 3.35
N PHE A 124 -0.32 -6.34 2.65
CA PHE A 124 -0.31 -7.78 2.38
C PHE A 124 0.97 -8.42 2.89
N VAL A 125 0.82 -9.57 3.53
CA VAL A 125 1.90 -10.42 4.03
C VAL A 125 2.12 -11.52 3.00
N GLN A 126 3.30 -11.54 2.39
CA GLN A 126 3.68 -12.54 1.39
C GLN A 126 3.97 -13.90 2.06
N GLU A 127 4.21 -14.94 1.27
CA GLU A 127 4.43 -16.30 1.77
C GLU A 127 5.71 -16.42 2.62
N ASP A 128 6.76 -15.69 2.26
CA ASP A 128 8.00 -15.53 3.05
C ASP A 128 7.82 -14.58 4.27
N GLY A 129 6.62 -14.02 4.40
CA GLY A 129 6.21 -13.07 5.41
C GLY A 129 6.70 -11.63 5.19
N SER A 130 7.31 -11.33 4.04
CA SER A 130 7.60 -9.95 3.63
C SER A 130 6.30 -9.15 3.46
N LEU A 131 6.41 -7.82 3.51
CA LEU A 131 5.27 -6.91 3.48
C LEU A 131 5.23 -6.15 2.15
N LYS A 132 4.06 -6.11 1.50
CA LYS A 132 3.80 -5.25 0.34
C LYS A 132 2.59 -4.35 0.56
N VAL A 133 2.71 -3.09 0.14
CA VAL A 133 1.67 -2.05 0.20
C VAL A 133 1.19 -1.72 -1.21
N ILE A 134 -0.09 -1.95 -1.50
CA ILE A 134 -0.63 -1.81 -2.87
C ILE A 134 -1.16 -0.41 -3.23
N ASP A 135 -1.33 0.48 -2.26
CA ASP A 135 -2.05 1.75 -2.46
C ASP A 135 -1.46 2.90 -1.60
N PRO A 136 -0.27 3.42 -1.94
CA PRO A 136 0.42 4.47 -1.19
C PRO A 136 -0.14 5.89 -1.46
N ARG A 137 -1.46 6.05 -1.51
CA ARG A 137 -2.09 7.31 -1.93
C ARG A 137 -1.74 8.51 -1.04
N LYS A 138 -1.49 9.65 -1.69
CA LYS A 138 -1.23 10.97 -1.07
C LYS A 138 -0.04 10.97 -0.11
N SER A 139 0.93 10.10 -0.37
CA SER A 139 2.05 9.86 0.55
C SER A 139 3.00 11.05 0.74
N TYR A 140 3.02 12.01 -0.18
CA TYR A 140 3.90 13.17 -0.17
C TYR A 140 3.19 14.52 0.10
N GLU A 141 1.86 14.52 0.21
CA GLU A 141 1.04 15.73 0.34
C GLU A 141 0.69 16.03 1.81
N GLU A 142 0.33 15.00 2.58
CA GLU A 142 -0.09 15.15 3.98
C GLU A 142 1.07 14.83 4.93
N ASN A 143 1.25 15.65 5.98
CA ASN A 143 2.24 15.36 7.02
C ASN A 143 1.61 14.50 8.13
N ILE A 144 1.82 13.19 8.07
CA ILE A 144 1.41 12.24 9.10
C ILE A 144 2.64 11.42 9.49
N PRO A 145 3.36 11.80 10.57
CA PRO A 145 4.66 11.24 10.89
C PRO A 145 4.61 9.87 11.59
N TYR A 146 3.45 9.20 11.63
CA TYR A 146 3.26 7.90 12.28
C TYR A 146 2.05 7.14 11.69
N PRO A 147 1.99 5.80 11.80
CA PRO A 147 0.95 4.98 11.16
C PRO A 147 -0.35 4.95 11.97
N LYS A 148 -1.03 6.09 12.06
CA LYS A 148 -2.21 6.31 12.92
C LYS A 148 -3.32 5.28 12.70
N SER A 149 -3.71 5.02 11.46
CA SER A 149 -4.80 4.10 11.11
C SER A 149 -4.42 2.64 11.35
N PHE A 150 -3.15 2.29 11.12
CA PHE A 150 -2.60 0.97 11.45
C PHE A 150 -2.74 0.68 12.95
N LEU A 151 -2.24 1.57 13.80
CA LEU A 151 -2.28 1.42 15.27
C LEU A 151 -3.70 1.43 15.81
N ARG A 152 -4.58 2.28 15.24
CA ARG A 152 -6.01 2.28 15.59
C ARG A 152 -6.66 0.93 15.27
N ARG A 153 -6.30 0.29 14.16
CA ARG A 153 -6.85 -1.02 13.79
C ARG A 153 -6.31 -2.12 14.72
N LEU A 154 -5.01 -2.09 15.04
CA LEU A 154 -4.43 -2.98 16.06
C LEU A 154 -5.13 -2.88 17.41
N ARG A 155 -5.43 -1.65 17.87
CA ARG A 155 -6.18 -1.43 19.12
C ARG A 155 -7.55 -2.09 19.09
N ARG A 156 -8.29 -1.92 18.00
CA ARG A 156 -9.61 -2.55 17.82
C ARG A 156 -9.55 -4.08 17.79
N MET A 157 -8.40 -4.64 17.42
CA MET A 157 -8.16 -6.09 17.45
C MET A 157 -7.62 -6.57 18.80
N GLY A 158 -7.43 -5.70 19.80
CA GLY A 158 -6.83 -6.07 21.08
C GLY A 158 -5.32 -6.38 20.99
N LEU A 159 -4.67 -5.99 19.90
CA LEU A 159 -3.29 -6.36 19.58
C LEU A 159 -2.28 -5.23 19.82
N LEU A 160 -2.74 -4.02 20.14
CA LEU A 160 -1.88 -2.84 20.25
C LEU A 160 -0.81 -2.97 21.34
N GLU A 161 -1.19 -3.39 22.56
CA GLU A 161 -0.23 -3.45 23.68
C GLU A 161 0.91 -4.45 23.39
N LYS A 162 0.58 -5.64 22.87
CA LYS A 162 1.58 -6.63 22.45
C LYS A 162 2.49 -6.08 21.35
N PHE A 163 1.92 -5.38 20.36
CA PHE A 163 2.69 -4.74 19.29
C PHE A 163 3.69 -3.72 19.84
N MET A 164 3.22 -2.82 20.73
CA MET A 164 4.04 -1.76 21.31
C MET A 164 5.13 -2.31 22.23
N GLY A 165 4.82 -3.33 23.04
CA GLY A 165 5.82 -3.98 23.89
C GLY A 165 6.98 -4.55 23.09
N ILE A 166 6.67 -5.33 22.04
CA ILE A 166 7.69 -5.85 21.12
C ILE A 166 8.45 -4.73 20.42
N LEU A 167 7.74 -3.70 19.93
CA LEU A 167 8.39 -2.60 19.22
C LEU A 167 9.40 -1.87 20.10
N ASN A 168 9.05 -1.62 21.37
CA ASN A 168 9.92 -0.97 22.33
C ASN A 168 11.15 -1.82 22.66
N GLU A 169 11.01 -3.15 22.71
CA GLU A 169 12.13 -4.08 22.91
C GLU A 169 13.06 -4.14 21.70
N GLU A 170 12.52 -4.23 20.49
CA GLU A 170 13.28 -4.51 19.26
C GLU A 170 13.78 -3.25 18.54
N ARG A 171 13.11 -2.11 18.76
CA ARG A 171 13.35 -0.83 18.08
C ARG A 171 13.04 0.36 19.02
N PRO A 172 13.72 0.50 20.16
CA PRO A 172 13.45 1.55 21.15
C PRO A 172 13.55 2.97 20.58
N ASP A 173 14.45 3.19 19.61
CA ASP A 173 14.69 4.50 18.99
C ASP A 173 13.74 4.85 17.83
N THR A 174 12.65 4.09 17.68
CA THR A 174 11.70 4.33 16.60
C THR A 174 11.10 5.72 16.73
N SER A 175 11.48 6.60 15.80
CA SER A 175 11.23 8.05 15.86
C SER A 175 9.76 8.46 15.96
N TRP A 176 8.82 7.55 15.69
CA TRP A 176 7.39 7.83 15.74
C TRP A 176 6.69 7.38 17.03
N ILE A 177 7.36 6.64 17.92
CA ILE A 177 6.81 6.26 19.24
C ILE A 177 6.42 7.49 20.06
N LYS A 178 7.24 8.56 20.02
CA LYS A 178 6.96 9.84 20.68
C LYS A 178 5.61 10.46 20.32
N TYR A 179 5.10 10.23 19.10
CA TYR A 179 3.80 10.75 18.65
C TYR A 179 2.60 9.98 19.22
N ILE A 180 2.84 8.80 19.78
CA ILE A 180 1.85 7.94 20.41
C ILE A 180 1.75 8.29 21.89
N GLU A 181 2.90 8.47 22.54
CA GLU A 181 2.98 8.81 23.97
C GLU A 181 2.42 10.21 24.25
N ALA A 182 2.67 11.18 23.37
CA ALA A 182 2.12 12.54 23.47
C ALA A 182 0.59 12.64 23.29
N ARG A 183 -0.11 11.51 23.14
CA ARG A 183 -1.57 11.42 22.94
C ARG A 183 -2.25 10.42 23.88
N LYS A 184 -1.51 9.87 24.85
CA LYS A 184 -2.11 9.24 26.04
C LYS A 184 -2.56 10.34 26.99
#